data_AF-A0A2R5L0M0-F1
#
_entry.id   AF-A0A2R5L0M0-F1
#
_cell.length_a   1.000
_cell.length_b   1.000
_cell.length_c   1.000
_cell.angle_alpha   90.00
_cell.angle_beta   90.00
_cell.angle_gamma   90.00
#
_symmetry.space_group_name_H-M   'P 1'
#
loop_
_entity.id
_entity.type
_entity.pdbx_description
1 polymer ?
#
loop_
_entity_poly.entity_id
_entity_poly.type
_entity_poly.pdbx_seq_one_letter_code
_entity_poly.pdbx_strand_id
1 'polypeptide(L)'
;CVFTWLLIEGVHLYRMLVEMGVINLGPMRYYYSAGYGLPAVIVGLSVGVRSDQYGNYFFCWLSIYESVVWALVGPITGLVGAILFVFFLAIKASITVSQNKIITKSISDTKTIRTLLWVGLLF
;
A
#
# COMPACT_ATOMS: atom_id res chain seq x y z
N CYS A 1 2.24 3.13 -14.24
CA CYS A 1 1.36 4.12 -13.59
C CYS A 1 0.35 3.45 -12.66
N VAL A 2 -0.53 2.58 -13.17
CA VAL A 2 -1.57 1.91 -12.35
C VAL A 2 -1.00 1.19 -11.14
N PHE A 3 0.08 0.41 -11.31
CA PHE A 3 0.72 -0.29 -10.19
C PHE A 3 1.32 0.65 -9.14
N THR A 4 1.93 1.76 -9.55
CA THR A 4 2.47 2.75 -8.60
C THR A 4 1.36 3.43 -7.81
N TRP A 5 0.26 3.78 -8.49
CA TRP A 5 -0.93 4.31 -7.83
C TRP A 5 -1.54 3.29 -6.86
N LEU A 6 -1.63 2.01 -7.23
CA LEU A 6 -2.05 0.93 -6.34
C LEU A 6 -1.16 0.79 -5.10
N LEU A 7 0.16 0.94 -5.25
CA LEU A 7 1.09 0.91 -4.12
C LEU A 7 0.83 2.09 -3.17
N ILE A 8 0.63 3.29 -3.73
CA ILE A 8 0.36 4.51 -2.95
C ILE A 8 -0.96 4.41 -2.20
N GLU A 9 -2.02 3.96 -2.87
CA GLU A 9 -3.32 3.67 -2.24
C GLU A 9 -3.15 2.66 -1.10
N GLY A 10 -2.39 1.58 -1.32
CA GLY A 10 -2.09 0.60 -0.28
C GLY A 10 -1.34 1.18 0.94
N VAL A 11 -0.35 2.05 0.70
CA VAL A 11 0.40 2.73 1.77
C VAL A 11 -0.47 3.74 2.51
N HIS A 12 -1.30 4.49 1.79
CA HIS A 12 -2.23 5.45 2.38
C HIS A 12 -3.24 4.74 3.29
N LEU A 13 -3.79 3.62 2.82
CA LEU A 13 -4.72 2.78 3.57
C LEU A 13 -4.04 2.13 4.79
N TYR A 14 -2.80 1.65 4.65
CA TYR A 14 -2.01 1.13 5.78
C TYR A 14 -1.82 2.19 6.88
N ARG A 15 -1.42 3.40 6.50
CA ARG A 15 -1.27 4.51 7.45
C ARG A 15 -2.58 4.87 8.13
N MET A 16 -3.69 4.90 7.38
CA MET A 16 -5.03 5.12 7.92
C MET A 16 -5.43 4.09 8.98
N LEU A 17 -4.96 2.85 8.86
CA LEU A 17 -5.24 1.79 9.82
C LEU A 17 -4.34 1.84 11.07
N VAL A 18 -3.06 2.14 10.91
CA VAL A 18 -2.08 2.11 12.02
C VAL A 18 -2.10 3.39 12.83
N GLU A 19 -2.30 4.52 12.18
CA GLU A 19 -2.19 5.84 12.78
C GLU A 19 -3.59 6.43 12.94
N MET A 20 -4.18 6.31 14.13
CA MET A 20 -5.52 6.87 14.43
C MET A 20 -5.55 8.42 14.52
N GLY A 21 -4.59 9.10 13.87
CA GLY A 21 -4.45 10.57 13.85
C GLY A 21 -4.95 11.19 12.54
N VAL A 22 -5.06 12.53 12.49
CA VAL A 22 -5.45 13.30 11.29
C VAL A 22 -4.38 13.27 10.19
N ILE A 23 -4.28 12.14 9.48
CA ILE A 23 -3.30 11.92 8.41
C ILE A 23 -3.59 12.78 7.17
N ASN A 24 -4.87 13.15 6.97
CA ASN A 24 -5.34 13.94 5.84
C ASN A 24 -4.83 15.39 5.81
N LEU A 25 -4.15 15.87 6.87
CA LEU A 25 -3.55 17.22 6.89
C LEU A 25 -2.09 17.25 6.40
N GLY A 26 -1.47 16.10 6.13
CA GLY A 26 -0.08 16.03 5.66
C GLY A 26 0.10 16.57 4.22
N PRO A 27 1.34 16.94 3.82
CA PRO A 27 1.62 17.45 2.48
C PRO A 27 1.41 16.36 1.41
N MET A 28 0.21 16.30 0.85
CA MET A 28 -0.22 15.35 -0.20
C MET A 28 0.64 15.39 -1.47
N ARG A 29 1.43 16.45 -1.67
CA ARG A 29 2.33 16.63 -2.82
C ARG A 29 3.30 15.47 -3.02
N TYR A 30 3.79 14.87 -1.93
CA TYR A 30 4.74 13.75 -2.01
C TYR A 30 4.12 12.49 -2.61
N TYR A 31 2.82 12.25 -2.36
CA TYR A 31 2.09 11.11 -2.92
C TYR A 31 1.96 11.22 -4.44
N TYR A 32 1.62 12.40 -4.95
CA TYR A 32 1.54 12.64 -6.38
C TYR A 32 2.90 12.53 -7.07
N SER A 33 3.97 13.14 -6.50
CA SER A 33 5.31 13.03 -7.10
C SER A 33 5.83 11.60 -7.10
N ALA A 34 5.56 10.81 -6.05
CA ALA A 34 5.93 9.40 -6.01
C ALA A 34 5.13 8.57 -7.02
N GLY A 35 3.84 8.88 -7.22
CA GLY A 35 2.93 8.18 -8.13
C GLY A 35 3.31 8.28 -9.59
N TYR A 36 3.80 9.46 -9.99
CA TYR A 36 4.30 9.71 -11.35
C TYR A 36 5.80 9.45 -11.51
N GLY A 37 6.59 9.68 -10.47
CA GLY A 37 8.05 9.52 -10.50
C GLY A 37 8.48 8.07 -10.64
N LEU A 38 7.92 7.16 -9.82
CA LEU A 38 8.31 5.74 -9.87
C LEU A 38 8.09 5.07 -11.24
N PRO A 39 6.94 5.23 -11.92
CA PRO A 39 6.76 4.63 -13.23
C PRO A 39 7.64 5.30 -14.30
N ALA A 40 7.88 6.61 -14.20
CA ALA A 40 8.80 7.30 -15.10
C ALA A 40 10.25 6.81 -14.93
N VAL A 41 10.69 6.54 -13.71
CA VAL A 41 12.01 5.95 -13.42
C VAL A 41 12.10 4.52 -13.96
N ILE A 42 11.08 3.68 -13.73
CA ILE A 42 11.07 2.30 -14.24
C ILE A 42 11.15 2.29 -15.76
N VAL A 43 10.30 3.07 -16.44
CA VAL A 43 10.30 3.16 -17.90
C VAL A 43 11.61 3.77 -18.41
N GLY A 44 12.12 4.82 -17.76
CA GLY A 44 13.38 5.45 -18.11
C GLY A 44 14.58 4.50 -17.98
N LEU A 45 14.62 3.68 -16.94
CA LEU A 45 15.64 2.65 -16.75
C LEU A 45 15.50 1.53 -17.79
N SER A 46 14.28 1.06 -18.06
CA SER A 46 14.04 0.03 -19.08
C SER A 46 14.48 0.50 -20.48
N VAL A 47 14.24 1.76 -20.82
CA VAL A 47 14.70 2.35 -22.09
C VAL A 47 16.20 2.65 -22.08
N GLY A 48 16.76 3.10 -20.96
CA GLY A 48 18.16 3.49 -20.84
C GLY A 48 19.15 2.33 -20.87
N VAL A 49 18.75 1.14 -20.40
CA VAL A 49 19.65 -0.03 -20.35
C VAL A 49 19.90 -0.62 -21.74
N ARG A 50 18.90 -0.65 -22.64
CA ARG A 50 19.00 -1.20 -24.02
C ARG A 50 18.09 -0.41 -24.97
N SER A 51 18.49 0.82 -25.29
CA SER A 51 17.74 1.71 -26.18
C SER A 51 17.82 1.28 -27.66
N ASP A 52 18.91 0.61 -28.04
CA ASP A 52 19.20 0.11 -29.38
C ASP A 52 18.27 -1.03 -29.82
N GLN A 53 17.61 -1.70 -28.87
CA GLN A 53 16.72 -2.83 -29.11
C GLN A 53 15.22 -2.48 -29.00
N TYR A 54 14.90 -1.21 -28.74
CA TYR A 54 13.51 -0.75 -28.53
C TYR A 54 12.74 -0.47 -29.84
N GLY A 55 13.37 -0.59 -31.02
CA GLY A 55 12.72 -0.41 -32.31
C GLY A 55 13.51 -1.02 -33.48
N ASN A 56 12.82 -1.68 -34.40
CA ASN A 56 13.38 -2.27 -35.63
C ASN A 56 12.39 -2.03 -36.79
N TYR A 57 12.82 -2.12 -38.06
CA TYR A 57 11.97 -1.78 -39.22
C TYR A 57 10.67 -2.60 -39.28
N PHE A 58 10.65 -3.79 -38.67
CA PHE A 58 9.49 -4.68 -38.59
C PHE A 58 8.66 -4.55 -37.31
N PHE A 59 9.20 -3.93 -36.25
CA PHE A 59 8.56 -3.84 -34.94
C PHE A 59 8.70 -2.44 -34.34
N CYS A 60 7.56 -1.77 -34.15
CA CYS A 60 7.47 -0.45 -33.54
C CYS A 60 7.59 -0.48 -31.99
N TRP A 61 7.60 -1.68 -31.39
CA TRP A 61 7.66 -1.88 -29.94
C TRP A 61 8.57 -3.06 -29.57
N LEU A 62 8.96 -3.13 -28.29
CA LEU A 62 9.75 -4.18 -27.65
C LEU A 62 9.35 -5.60 -28.11
N SER A 63 10.28 -6.31 -28.76
CA SER A 63 10.07 -7.69 -29.21
C SER A 63 10.03 -8.66 -28.03
N ILE A 64 9.00 -9.50 -27.95
CA ILE A 64 8.77 -10.47 -26.86
C ILE A 64 9.75 -11.66 -26.91
N TYR A 65 10.36 -11.91 -28.06
CA TYR A 65 11.21 -13.09 -28.30
C TYR A 65 12.63 -12.94 -27.74
N GLU A 66 13.02 -11.72 -27.40
CA GLU A 66 14.37 -11.41 -26.94
C GLU A 66 14.46 -11.29 -25.42
N SER A 67 15.67 -11.52 -24.90
CA SER A 67 16.01 -11.35 -23.47
C SER A 67 15.70 -9.94 -22.91
N VAL A 68 15.39 -8.97 -23.77
CA VAL A 68 15.04 -7.59 -23.44
C VAL A 68 13.74 -7.52 -22.61
N VAL A 69 12.82 -8.48 -22.77
CA VAL A 69 11.57 -8.53 -21.98
C VAL A 69 11.83 -8.55 -20.47
N TRP A 70 12.92 -9.20 -20.03
CA TRP A 70 13.28 -9.27 -18.62
C TRP A 70 13.67 -7.90 -18.01
N ALA A 71 14.12 -6.95 -18.83
CA ALA A 71 14.39 -5.58 -18.38
C ALA A 71 13.10 -4.81 -18.01
N LEU A 72 11.94 -5.27 -18.47
CA LEU A 72 10.63 -4.73 -18.12
C LEU A 72 9.92 -5.60 -17.08
N VAL A 73 9.98 -6.93 -17.24
CA VAL A 73 9.34 -7.89 -16.33
C VAL A 73 9.94 -7.85 -14.94
N GLY A 74 11.26 -7.70 -14.81
CA GLY A 74 11.95 -7.59 -13.52
C GLY A 74 11.40 -6.46 -12.63
N PRO A 75 11.43 -5.19 -13.06
CA PRO A 75 10.92 -4.08 -12.26
C PRO A 75 9.42 -4.15 -12.00
N ILE A 76 8.62 -4.67 -12.94
CA ILE A 76 7.18 -4.91 -12.72
C ILE A 76 6.97 -5.96 -11.63
N THR A 77 7.71 -7.06 -11.66
CA THR A 77 7.58 -8.14 -10.67
C THR A 77 7.97 -7.65 -9.27
N GLY A 78 9.05 -6.89 -9.15
CA GLY A 78 9.44 -6.27 -7.88
C GLY A 78 8.38 -5.29 -7.35
N LEU A 79 7.78 -4.48 -8.23
CA LEU A 79 6.71 -3.56 -7.87
C LEU A 79 5.46 -4.29 -7.36
N VAL A 80 5.05 -5.38 -8.04
CA VAL A 80 3.92 -6.22 -7.60
C VAL A 80 4.22 -6.87 -6.25
N GLY A 81 5.45 -7.38 -6.05
CA GLY A 81 5.88 -7.91 -4.75
C GLY A 81 5.78 -6.89 -3.62
N ALA A 82 6.21 -5.64 -3.87
CA ALA A 82 6.09 -4.54 -2.91
C ALA A 82 4.63 -4.21 -2.57
N ILE A 83 3.74 -4.20 -3.57
CA ILE A 83 2.29 -4.01 -3.37
C ILE A 83 1.74 -5.09 -2.44
N LEU A 84 1.99 -6.37 -2.76
CA LEU A 84 1.52 -7.50 -1.95
C LEU A 84 2.05 -7.44 -0.52
N PHE A 85 3.31 -7.04 -0.33
CA PHE A 85 3.91 -6.88 0.99
C PHE A 85 3.20 -5.80 1.82
N VAL A 86 2.93 -4.62 1.23
CA VAL A 86 2.19 -3.55 1.92
C VAL A 86 0.77 -3.99 2.26
N PHE A 87 0.08 -4.68 1.34
CA PHE A 87 -1.25 -5.23 1.61
C PHE A 87 -1.22 -6.26 2.75
N PHE A 88 -0.22 -7.13 2.79
CA PHE A 88 -0.06 -8.09 3.87
C PHE A 88 0.13 -7.42 5.23
N LEU A 89 0.96 -6.36 5.29
CA LEU A 89 1.13 -5.56 6.51
C LEU A 89 -0.18 -4.88 6.92
N ALA A 90 -0.96 -4.36 5.98
CA ALA A 90 -2.27 -3.76 6.24
C ALA A 90 -3.27 -4.76 6.81
N ILE A 91 -3.31 -5.98 6.27
CA ILE A 91 -4.16 -7.05 6.80
C ILE A 91 -3.73 -7.42 8.23
N LYS A 92 -2.43 -7.59 8.47
CA LYS A 92 -1.89 -7.87 9.81
C LYS A 92 -2.27 -6.77 10.82
N ALA A 93 -2.08 -5.51 10.45
CA ALA A 93 -2.47 -4.38 11.27
C ALA A 93 -3.98 -4.36 11.55
N SER A 94 -4.81 -4.60 10.53
CA SER A 94 -6.27 -4.69 10.66
C SER A 94 -6.71 -5.75 11.67
N ILE A 95 -6.10 -6.94 11.62
CA ILE A 95 -6.40 -8.03 12.55
C ILE A 95 -6.02 -7.65 13.99
N THR A 96 -4.83 -7.07 14.19
CA THR A 96 -4.39 -6.60 15.51
C THR A 96 -5.29 -5.51 16.07
N VAL A 97 -5.71 -4.54 15.25
CA VAL A 97 -6.63 -3.48 15.65
C VAL A 97 -8.01 -4.06 16.01
N SER A 98 -8.51 -5.02 15.23
CA SER A 98 -9.79 -5.69 15.49
C SER A 98 -9.79 -6.42 16.84
N GLN A 99 -8.72 -7.16 17.15
CA GLN A 99 -8.57 -7.83 18.44
C GLN A 99 -8.55 -6.85 19.61
N ASN A 100 -7.78 -5.77 19.51
CA ASN A 100 -7.73 -4.72 20.54
C ASN A 100 -9.11 -4.05 20.75
N LYS A 101 -9.88 -3.84 19.67
CA LYS A 101 -11.24 -3.29 19.75
C LYS A 101 -12.20 -4.23 20.48
N ILE A 102 -12.09 -5.55 20.26
CA ILE A 102 -12.89 -6.56 20.96
C ILE A 102 -12.55 -6.57 22.46
N ILE A 103 -11.26 -6.58 22.80
CA ILE A 103 -10.77 -6.59 24.20
C ILE A 103 -11.20 -5.31 24.94
N THR A 104 -11.04 -4.15 24.33
CA THR A 104 -11.46 -2.88 24.95
C THR A 104 -12.98 -2.80 25.14
N LYS A 105 -13.77 -3.32 24.21
CA LYS A 105 -15.23 -3.39 24.33
C LYS A 105 -15.66 -4.27 25.50
N SER A 106 -15.09 -5.47 25.65
CA SER A 106 -15.44 -6.37 26.78
C SER A 106 -15.10 -5.77 28.14
N ILE A 107 -13.96 -5.06 28.24
CA ILE A 107 -13.57 -4.32 29.45
C ILE A 107 -14.55 -3.18 29.74
N SER A 108 -14.98 -2.44 28.72
CA SER A 108 -15.96 -1.35 28.87
C SER A 108 -17.32 -1.86 29.33
N ASP A 109 -17.83 -2.93 28.72
CA ASP A 109 -19.12 -3.55 29.09
C ASP A 109 -19.09 -4.02 30.55
N THR A 110 -17.98 -4.63 30.98
CA THR A 110 -17.79 -5.07 32.37
C THR A 110 -17.77 -3.90 33.35
N LYS A 111 -17.12 -2.78 32.99
CA LYS A 111 -17.12 -1.56 33.82
C LYS A 111 -18.53 -0.99 33.97
N THR A 112 -19.28 -0.91 32.87
CA THR A 112 -20.68 -0.41 32.86
C THR A 112 -21.56 -1.24 33.79
N ILE A 113 -21.50 -2.57 33.70
CA ILE A 113 -22.26 -3.48 34.58
C ILE A 113 -21.89 -3.25 36.05
N ARG A 114 -20.59 -3.14 36.36
CA ARG A 114 -20.12 -2.90 37.74
C ARG A 114 -20.63 -1.57 38.31
N THR A 115 -20.67 -0.51 37.51
CA THR A 115 -21.24 0.78 37.93
C THR A 115 -22.74 0.71 38.20
N LEU A 116 -23.50 -0.01 37.36
CA LEU A 116 -24.95 -0.17 37.57
C LEU A 116 -25.26 -0.94 38.87
N LEU A 117 -24.49 -1.99 39.16
CA LEU A 117 -24.62 -2.74 40.43
C LEU A 117 -24.34 -1.87 41.66
N TRP A 118 -23.30 -1.02 41.61
CA TRP A 118 -22.99 -0.11 42.71
C TRP A 118 -24.08 0.94 42.95
N VAL A 119 -24.65 1.52 41.89
CA VAL A 119 -25.74 2.50 41.99
C VAL A 119 -26.99 1.85 42.57
N GLY A 120 -27.34 0.63 42.15
CA GLY A 120 -28.51 -0.09 42.67
C GLY A 120 -28.39 -0.59 44.12
N LEU A 121 -27.19 -0.60 44.70
CA LEU A 121 -26.95 -0.94 46.11
C LEU A 121 -26.96 0.31 47.02
N LEU A 122 -26.89 1.50 46.43
CA LEU A 122 -26.82 2.79 47.11
C LEU A 122 -28.19 3.48 47.23
N PHE A 123 -29.22 2.95 46.54
CA PHE A 123 -30.63 3.35 46.61
C PHE A 123 -31.46 2.19 47.16
#